data_AF-D3PCP3-F1
#
_entry.id   AF-D3PCP3-F1
#
_cell.length_a   1.000
_cell.length_b   1.000
_cell.length_c   1.000
_cell.angle_alpha   90.00
_cell.angle_beta   90.00
_cell.angle_gamma   90.00
#
_symmetry.space_group_name_H-M   'P 1'
#
loop_
_entity.id
_entity.type
_entity.pdbx_description
1 polymer ?
#
loop_
_entity_poly.entity_id
_entity_poly.type
_entity_poly.pdbx_seq_one_letter_code
_entity_poly.pdbx_strand_id
1 'polypeptide(L)'
;MVPLMKFKEFCNFLNFLFNYTNLKLTASKIGQIINTYFIKDISKVYLNKNLKSGLFDGTIYLFQENDTTDVFPSNENLIVNANIGLFIFHTNSKGQLTELEFYFEKEYIPAFYMNIFQYFYSEREYELIRRFLKINNIKLKSLKQILSEFQQEELRFIVLE
;
A
#
# COMPACT_ATOMS: atom_id res chain seq x y z
N MET A 1 -3.26 -10.98 13.26
CA MET A 1 -3.07 -11.10 11.80
C MET A 1 -4.41 -11.29 11.14
N VAL A 2 -4.58 -10.82 9.91
CA VAL A 2 -5.87 -10.79 9.20
C VAL A 2 -5.64 -11.17 7.74
N PRO A 3 -6.42 -12.08 7.14
CA PRO A 3 -6.27 -12.41 5.73
C PRO A 3 -6.38 -11.18 4.85
N LEU A 4 -5.41 -10.98 3.94
CA LEU A 4 -5.38 -9.84 3.03
C LEU A 4 -6.67 -9.75 2.19
N MET A 5 -7.19 -10.91 1.76
CA MET A 5 -8.43 -11.05 0.98
C MET A 5 -9.69 -10.47 1.66
N LYS A 6 -9.65 -10.19 2.98
CA LYS A 6 -10.73 -9.49 3.68
C LYS A 6 -10.95 -8.07 3.15
N PHE A 7 -9.91 -7.45 2.59
CA PHE A 7 -9.92 -6.08 2.10
C PHE A 7 -9.97 -6.05 0.57
N LYS A 8 -11.15 -6.32 0.00
CA LYS A 8 -11.36 -6.50 -1.44
C LYS A 8 -10.84 -5.34 -2.30
N GLU A 9 -11.15 -4.10 -1.93
CA GLU A 9 -10.69 -2.92 -2.71
C GLU A 9 -9.17 -2.77 -2.64
N PHE A 10 -8.56 -3.06 -1.49
CA PHE A 10 -7.11 -3.06 -1.35
C PHE A 10 -6.46 -4.15 -2.20
N CYS A 11 -7.02 -5.36 -2.20
CA CYS A 11 -6.57 -6.45 -3.06
C CYS A 11 -6.64 -6.11 -4.55
N ASN A 12 -7.74 -5.45 -4.98
CA ASN A 12 -7.88 -4.99 -6.35
C ASN A 12 -6.83 -3.93 -6.71
N PHE A 13 -6.51 -3.04 -5.76
CA PHE A 13 -5.45 -2.05 -5.94
C PHE A 13 -4.07 -2.69 -6.04
N LEU A 14 -3.74 -3.66 -5.18
CA LEU A 14 -2.49 -4.42 -5.26
C LEU A 14 -2.38 -5.17 -6.60
N ASN A 15 -3.45 -5.84 -7.02
CA ASN A 15 -3.47 -6.52 -8.30
C ASN A 15 -3.22 -5.54 -9.46
N PHE A 16 -3.83 -4.36 -9.40
CA PHE A 16 -3.56 -3.30 -10.36
C PHE A 16 -2.08 -2.89 -10.36
N LEU A 17 -1.50 -2.57 -9.20
CA LEU A 17 -0.10 -2.14 -9.09
C LEU A 17 0.89 -3.23 -9.52
N PHE A 18 0.65 -4.49 -9.17
CA PHE A 18 1.53 -5.61 -9.58
C PHE A 18 1.64 -5.75 -11.10
N ASN A 19 0.59 -5.41 -11.86
CA ASN A 19 0.66 -5.39 -13.32
C ASN A 19 1.60 -4.31 -13.89
N TYR A 20 1.93 -3.29 -13.11
CA TYR A 20 2.89 -2.23 -13.49
C TYR A 20 4.30 -2.49 -12.96
N THR A 21 4.53 -3.60 -12.27
CA THR A 21 5.89 -4.04 -11.94
C THR A 21 6.56 -4.67 -13.15
N ASN A 22 7.88 -4.60 -13.24
CA ASN A 22 8.65 -5.21 -14.35
C ASN A 22 8.68 -6.75 -14.33
N LEU A 23 7.91 -7.39 -13.44
CA LEU A 23 7.95 -8.83 -13.19
C LEU A 23 7.02 -9.66 -14.08
N LYS A 24 6.14 -9.03 -14.88
CA LYS A 24 5.20 -9.70 -15.80
C LYS A 24 4.38 -10.81 -15.13
N LEU A 25 3.86 -10.55 -13.93
CA LEU A 25 3.08 -11.54 -13.19
C LEU A 25 1.73 -11.82 -13.87
N THR A 26 1.32 -13.09 -13.91
CA THR A 26 -0.02 -13.45 -14.41
C THR A 26 -1.08 -13.17 -13.34
N ALA A 27 -2.32 -12.90 -13.76
CA ALA A 27 -3.44 -12.67 -12.83
C ALA A 27 -3.67 -13.85 -11.86
N SER A 28 -3.47 -15.09 -12.33
CA SER A 28 -3.55 -16.29 -11.49
C SER A 28 -2.48 -16.27 -10.39
N LYS A 29 -1.25 -15.89 -10.74
CA LYS A 29 -0.13 -15.79 -9.79
C LYS A 29 -0.37 -14.69 -8.75
N ILE A 30 -0.88 -13.54 -9.18
CA ILE A 30 -1.27 -12.46 -8.27
C ILE A 30 -2.39 -12.91 -7.31
N GLY A 31 -3.39 -13.64 -7.81
CA GLY A 31 -4.45 -14.21 -6.97
C GLY A 31 -3.91 -15.18 -5.91
N GLN A 32 -2.94 -16.03 -6.25
CA GLN A 32 -2.27 -16.91 -5.30
C GLN A 32 -1.51 -16.12 -4.22
N ILE A 33 -0.81 -15.06 -4.62
CA ILE A 33 -0.17 -14.14 -3.67
C ILE A 33 -1.24 -13.59 -2.72
N ILE A 34 -2.27 -12.91 -3.22
CA ILE A 34 -3.28 -12.28 -2.35
C ILE A 34 -3.92 -13.26 -1.33
N ASN A 35 -4.10 -14.52 -1.72
CA ASN A 35 -4.71 -15.55 -0.87
C ASN A 35 -3.78 -16.12 0.22
N THR A 36 -2.47 -15.98 0.10
CA THR A 36 -1.50 -16.56 1.04
C THR A 36 -0.96 -15.56 2.07
N TYR A 37 -1.23 -14.26 1.86
CA TYR A 37 -0.73 -13.21 2.73
C TYR A 37 -1.77 -12.73 3.74
N PHE A 38 -1.25 -12.37 4.91
CA PHE A 38 -1.98 -11.79 6.03
C PHE A 38 -1.39 -10.43 6.35
N ILE A 39 -2.26 -9.47 6.64
CA ILE A 39 -1.84 -8.22 7.25
C ILE A 39 -1.53 -8.52 8.72
N LYS A 40 -0.26 -8.31 9.09
CA LYS A 40 0.24 -8.48 10.45
C LYS A 40 -0.06 -7.25 11.29
N ASP A 41 0.25 -6.08 10.73
CA ASP A 41 0.09 -4.78 11.35
C ASP A 41 0.06 -3.69 10.27
N ILE A 42 -0.28 -2.46 10.64
CA ILE A 42 -0.19 -1.28 9.77
C ILE A 42 0.45 -0.14 10.55
N SER A 43 1.27 0.70 9.93
CA SER A 43 1.89 1.82 10.65
C SER A 43 0.86 2.84 11.15
N LYS A 44 1.20 3.56 12.23
CA LYS A 44 0.42 4.70 12.75
C LYS A 44 0.79 6.04 12.10
N VAL A 45 1.54 6.05 11.00
CA VAL A 45 2.24 7.25 10.48
C VAL A 45 1.29 8.17 9.70
N TYR A 46 0.18 8.56 10.32
CA TYR A 46 -0.71 9.60 9.80
C TYR A 46 -0.42 10.98 10.40
N LEU A 47 0.51 11.04 11.36
CA LEU A 47 0.60 12.14 12.32
C LEU A 47 2.05 12.48 12.70
N ASN A 48 2.98 12.44 11.75
CA ASN A 48 4.22 13.15 12.00
C ASN A 48 3.88 14.65 11.94
N LYS A 49 3.81 15.29 13.12
CA LYS A 49 3.56 16.74 13.30
C LYS A 49 4.56 17.60 12.52
N ASN A 50 5.64 17.00 12.02
CA ASN A 50 6.69 17.60 11.19
C ASN A 50 6.53 17.37 9.68
N LEU A 51 5.41 16.80 9.19
CA LEU A 51 5.13 16.67 7.75
C LEU A 51 4.90 18.07 7.13
N LYS A 52 6.00 18.78 6.88
CA LYS A 52 6.09 19.85 5.87
C LYS A 52 5.67 19.33 4.48
N SER A 53 5.74 18.01 4.29
CA SER A 53 5.17 17.30 3.15
C SER A 53 3.84 16.66 3.54
N GLY A 54 2.70 17.30 3.34
CA GLY A 54 1.37 16.72 3.59
C GLY A 54 0.99 15.46 2.81
N LEU A 55 1.94 14.62 2.40
CA LEU A 55 1.71 13.32 1.75
C LEU A 55 1.11 12.37 2.77
N PHE A 56 0.17 11.55 2.33
CA PHE A 56 -0.26 10.41 3.13
C PHE A 56 0.81 9.33 3.03
N ASP A 57 1.27 8.86 4.19
CA ASP A 57 2.23 7.77 4.33
C ASP A 57 1.56 6.63 5.09
N GLY A 58 1.43 5.47 4.43
CA GLY A 58 0.82 4.29 4.99
C GLY A 58 1.67 3.07 4.73
N THR A 59 2.18 2.46 5.78
CA THR A 59 2.82 1.14 5.72
C THR A 59 1.88 0.03 6.15
N ILE A 60 1.89 -1.10 5.42
CA ILE A 60 1.20 -2.33 5.76
C ILE A 60 2.22 -3.46 5.88
N TYR A 61 2.34 -4.04 7.06
CA TYR A 61 3.24 -5.16 7.34
C TYR A 61 2.52 -6.47 7.03
N LEU A 62 3.21 -7.33 6.28
CA LEU A 62 2.67 -8.59 5.81
C LEU A 62 3.35 -9.79 6.46
N PHE A 63 2.61 -10.89 6.49
CA PHE A 63 3.09 -12.20 6.88
C PHE A 63 2.51 -13.25 5.93
N GLN A 64 3.28 -14.27 5.62
CA GLN A 64 2.85 -15.43 4.84
C GLN A 64 2.99 -16.67 5.72
N GLU A 65 1.91 -17.44 5.87
CA GLU A 65 1.91 -18.62 6.74
C GLU A 65 2.77 -19.78 6.21
N ASN A 66 2.90 -19.87 4.89
CA ASN A 66 3.64 -20.97 4.25
C ASN A 66 5.03 -20.50 3.85
N ASP A 67 6.04 -21.28 4.25
CA ASP A 67 7.46 -21.01 3.96
C ASP A 67 7.87 -21.41 2.54
N THR A 68 7.03 -21.09 1.57
CA THR A 68 7.31 -21.29 0.16
C THR A 68 8.25 -20.18 -0.32
N THR A 69 9.37 -20.56 -0.96
CA THR A 69 10.19 -19.64 -1.77
C THR A 69 9.32 -19.02 -2.84
N ASP A 70 9.36 -17.69 -2.92
CA ASP A 70 8.26 -16.94 -3.49
C ASP A 70 8.63 -16.11 -4.74
N VAL A 71 7.57 -15.54 -5.29
CA VAL A 71 7.35 -15.05 -6.65
C VAL A 71 8.19 -13.83 -7.05
N PHE A 72 8.80 -13.15 -6.08
CA PHE A 72 9.49 -11.88 -6.27
C PHE A 72 11.01 -12.05 -6.14
N PRO A 73 11.82 -11.17 -6.77
CA PRO A 73 13.26 -11.16 -6.56
C PRO A 73 13.60 -10.97 -5.08
N SER A 74 14.56 -11.73 -4.56
CA SER A 74 14.88 -11.76 -3.12
C SER A 74 15.71 -10.54 -2.70
N ASN A 75 15.36 -9.94 -1.55
CA ASN A 75 15.99 -8.72 -1.00
C ASN A 75 15.95 -7.50 -1.95
N GLU A 76 15.01 -7.47 -2.89
CA GLU A 76 14.79 -6.33 -3.77
C GLU A 76 13.51 -5.59 -3.40
N ASN A 77 13.54 -4.26 -3.57
CA ASN A 77 12.34 -3.43 -3.46
C ASN A 77 11.74 -3.26 -4.85
N LEU A 78 10.45 -3.56 -4.97
CA LEU A 78 9.70 -3.29 -6.19
C LEU A 78 9.01 -1.95 -6.03
N ILE A 79 9.26 -1.05 -6.97
CA ILE A 79 8.80 0.33 -6.90
C ILE A 79 7.86 0.61 -8.07
N VAL A 80 6.67 1.13 -7.75
CA VAL A 80 5.75 1.70 -8.74
C VAL A 80 5.63 3.19 -8.45
N ASN A 81 6.15 4.00 -9.37
CA ASN A 81 6.02 5.46 -9.32
C ASN A 81 4.88 5.92 -10.24
N ALA A 82 3.99 6.75 -9.72
CA ALA A 82 2.85 7.28 -10.46
C ALA A 82 2.54 8.71 -10.03
N ASN A 83 1.80 9.43 -10.86
CA ASN A 83 1.33 10.79 -10.58
C ASN A 83 0.50 10.92 -9.29
N ILE A 84 -0.05 9.80 -8.81
CA ILE A 84 -0.85 9.75 -7.59
C ILE A 84 -0.05 9.40 -6.33
N GLY A 85 1.23 9.03 -6.48
CA GLY A 85 2.06 8.59 -5.37
C GLY A 85 3.14 7.57 -5.72
N LEU A 86 3.91 7.22 -4.70
CA LEU A 86 4.97 6.21 -4.74
C LEU A 86 4.55 4.97 -3.94
N PHE A 87 4.74 3.79 -4.54
CA PHE A 87 4.40 2.51 -3.91
C PHE A 87 5.61 1.60 -3.88
N ILE A 88 5.98 1.12 -2.69
CA ILE A 88 7.17 0.29 -2.48
C ILE A 88 6.76 -1.05 -1.88
N PHE A 89 7.20 -2.13 -2.49
CA PHE A 89 6.97 -3.49 -2.03
C PHE A 89 8.29 -4.13 -1.63
N HIS A 90 8.44 -4.43 -0.35
CA HIS A 90 9.66 -4.97 0.23
C HIS A 90 9.61 -6.48 0.24
N THR A 91 10.71 -7.11 -0.15
CA THR A 91 10.85 -8.56 -0.13
C THR A 91 11.96 -9.00 0.81
N ASN A 92 11.79 -10.17 1.43
CA ASN A 92 12.84 -10.79 2.24
C ASN A 92 13.79 -11.66 1.39
N SER A 93 14.74 -12.31 2.07
CA SER A 93 15.72 -13.24 1.45
C SER A 93 15.12 -14.46 0.74
N LYS A 94 13.81 -14.72 0.92
CA LYS A 94 13.07 -15.81 0.26
C LYS A 94 12.17 -15.30 -0.87
N GLY A 95 12.20 -14.00 -1.18
CA GLY A 95 11.35 -13.36 -2.19
C GLY A 95 9.91 -13.14 -1.73
N GLN A 96 9.64 -13.20 -0.43
CA GLN A 96 8.29 -13.00 0.13
C GLN A 96 8.07 -11.53 0.48
N LEU A 97 6.87 -11.01 0.25
CA LEU A 97 6.50 -9.65 0.62
C LEU A 97 6.42 -9.49 2.15
N THR A 98 7.21 -8.58 2.71
CA THR A 98 7.19 -8.33 4.17
C THR A 98 6.49 -7.03 4.53
N GLU A 99 6.50 -6.06 3.63
CA GLU A 99 6.06 -4.71 3.88
C GLU A 99 5.63 -4.04 2.57
N LEU A 100 4.58 -3.24 2.65
CA LEU A 100 4.07 -2.43 1.56
C LEU A 100 3.98 -0.98 2.05
N GLU A 101 4.72 -0.08 1.43
CA GLU A 101 4.69 1.36 1.74
C GLU A 101 3.91 2.10 0.64
N PHE A 102 2.99 2.97 1.08
CA PHE A 102 2.12 3.75 0.21
C PHE A 102 2.24 5.24 0.52
N TYR A 103 2.84 5.98 -0.40
CA TYR A 103 2.99 7.43 -0.32
C TYR A 103 2.04 8.09 -1.30
N PHE A 104 0.82 8.40 -0.87
CA PHE A 104 -0.17 9.07 -1.71
C PHE A 104 -0.01 10.59 -1.68
N GLU A 105 -0.44 11.24 -2.76
CA GLU A 105 -0.51 12.69 -2.86
C GLU A 105 -1.33 13.34 -1.74
N LYS A 106 -0.98 14.59 -1.43
CA LYS A 106 -1.45 15.29 -0.22
C LYS A 106 -2.94 15.58 -0.15
N GLU A 107 -3.58 15.59 -1.31
CA GLU A 107 -4.93 16.09 -1.46
C GLU A 107 -5.99 15.05 -1.06
N TYR A 108 -5.60 13.78 -0.89
CA TYR A 108 -6.53 12.72 -0.56
C TYR A 108 -5.91 11.50 0.11
N ILE A 109 -6.78 10.66 0.68
CA ILE A 109 -6.45 9.31 1.17
C ILE A 109 -7.35 8.30 0.46
N PRO A 110 -6.86 7.09 0.13
CA PRO A 110 -7.72 6.03 -0.37
C PRO A 110 -8.77 5.60 0.66
N ALA A 111 -10.04 5.57 0.25
CA ALA A 111 -11.14 5.15 1.11
C ALA A 111 -10.96 3.72 1.65
N PHE A 112 -10.41 2.80 0.83
CA PHE A 112 -10.13 1.44 1.26
C PHE A 112 -9.13 1.37 2.42
N TYR A 113 -8.25 2.37 2.56
CA TYR A 113 -7.27 2.41 3.62
C TYR A 113 -7.94 2.65 4.98
N MET A 114 -8.97 3.50 5.03
CA MET A 114 -9.75 3.73 6.25
C MET A 114 -10.42 2.45 6.75
N ASN A 115 -10.86 1.57 5.83
CA ASN A 115 -11.45 0.28 6.18
C ASN A 115 -10.42 -0.67 6.82
N ILE A 116 -9.17 -0.65 6.33
CA ILE A 116 -8.07 -1.41 6.95
C ILE A 116 -7.78 -0.82 8.33
N PHE A 117 -7.66 0.51 8.43
CA PHE A 117 -7.37 1.18 9.69
C PHE A 117 -8.39 0.88 10.78
N GLN A 118 -9.68 0.98 10.45
CA GLN A 118 -10.77 0.69 11.38
C GLN A 118 -10.68 -0.75 11.95
N TYR A 119 -10.11 -1.67 11.17
CA TYR A 119 -9.96 -3.06 11.61
C TYR A 119 -8.84 -3.24 12.63
N PHE A 120 -7.71 -2.56 12.43
CA PHE A 120 -6.49 -2.76 13.23
C PHE A 120 -6.43 -1.87 14.47
N TYR A 121 -7.26 -0.83 14.54
CA TYR A 121 -7.20 0.16 15.61
C TYR A 121 -8.52 0.34 16.35
N SER A 122 -8.40 0.88 17.56
CA SER A 122 -9.56 1.17 18.39
C SER A 122 -10.47 2.23 17.75
N GLU A 123 -11.75 2.20 18.12
CA GLU A 123 -12.72 3.22 17.70
C GLU A 123 -12.23 4.65 18.03
N ARG A 124 -11.57 4.82 19.19
CA ARG A 124 -10.95 6.09 19.58
C ARG A 124 -9.87 6.54 18.60
N GLU A 125 -8.97 5.64 18.20
CA GLU A 125 -7.92 5.95 17.22
C GLU A 125 -8.51 6.28 15.85
N TYR A 126 -9.52 5.53 15.41
CA TYR A 126 -10.22 5.78 14.16
C TYR A 126 -10.89 7.16 14.13
N GLU A 127 -11.57 7.54 15.20
CA GLU A 127 -12.20 8.86 15.33
C GLU A 127 -11.18 10.00 15.37
N LEU A 128 -10.01 9.79 15.98
CA LEU A 128 -8.92 10.78 15.93
C LEU A 128 -8.46 11.04 14.50
N ILE A 129 -8.32 9.98 13.69
CA ILE A 129 -7.98 10.15 12.27
C ILE A 129 -9.09 10.87 11.52
N ARG A 130 -10.35 10.44 11.66
CA ARG A 130 -11.47 11.11 10.98
C ARG A 130 -11.54 12.61 11.29
N ARG A 131 -11.30 12.99 12.55
CA ARG A 131 -11.20 14.39 12.95
C ARG A 131 -10.02 15.10 12.31
N PHE A 132 -8.84 14.48 12.28
CA PHE A 132 -7.68 15.02 11.60
C PHE A 132 -7.94 15.27 10.10
N LEU A 133 -8.56 14.31 9.40
CA LEU A 133 -8.92 14.48 7.99
C LEU A 133 -9.87 15.67 7.78
N LYS A 134 -10.87 15.80 8.65
CA LYS A 134 -11.81 16.93 8.61
C LYS A 134 -11.13 18.28 8.85
N ILE A 135 -10.24 18.37 9.85
CA ILE A 135 -9.51 19.60 10.18
C ILE A 135 -8.64 20.06 9.01
N ASN A 136 -7.98 19.11 8.34
CA ASN A 136 -7.09 19.40 7.23
C ASN A 136 -7.79 19.38 5.86
N ASN A 137 -9.12 19.23 5.83
CA ASN A 137 -9.93 19.14 4.61
C ASN A 137 -9.42 18.08 3.60
N ILE A 138 -8.86 16.97 4.11
CA ILE A 138 -8.33 15.87 3.30
C ILE A 138 -9.51 15.05 2.77
N LYS A 139 -9.54 14.82 1.46
CA LYS A 139 -10.63 14.06 0.81
C LYS A 139 -10.37 12.56 0.89
N LEU A 140 -11.44 11.77 0.88
CA LEU A 140 -11.34 10.35 0.60
C LEU A 140 -11.59 10.13 -0.89
N LYS A 141 -10.72 9.37 -1.56
CA LYS A 141 -10.96 8.90 -2.93
C LYS A 141 -11.29 7.41 -2.95
N SER A 142 -12.34 7.07 -3.68
CA SER A 142 -12.68 5.67 -3.97
C SER A 142 -11.62 5.02 -4.85
N LEU A 143 -11.55 3.68 -4.83
CA LEU A 143 -10.67 2.93 -5.73
C LEU A 143 -10.89 3.33 -7.19
N LYS A 144 -12.15 3.48 -7.62
CA LYS A 144 -12.49 3.87 -9.00
C LYS A 144 -11.85 5.20 -9.40
N GLN A 145 -11.88 6.20 -8.52
CA GLN A 145 -11.27 7.51 -8.78
C GLN A 145 -9.75 7.41 -8.87
N ILE A 146 -9.13 6.67 -7.94
CA ILE A 146 -7.69 6.44 -7.94
C ILE A 146 -7.24 5.79 -9.25
N LEU A 147 -7.90 4.71 -9.66
CA LEU A 147 -7.57 4.00 -10.90
C LEU A 147 -7.81 4.84 -12.16
N SER A 148 -8.78 5.76 -12.17
CA SER A 148 -9.04 6.64 -13.31
C SER A 148 -8.02 7.76 -13.47
N GLU A 149 -7.34 8.13 -12.39
CA GLU A 149 -6.31 9.18 -12.39
C GLU A 149 -4.90 8.60 -12.52
N PHE A 150 -4.74 7.30 -12.28
CA PHE A 150 -3.44 6.64 -12.28
C PHE A 150 -2.76 6.74 -13.64
N GLN A 151 -1.58 7.34 -13.64
CA GLN A 151 -0.67 7.41 -14.77
C GLN A 151 0.72 7.09 -14.25
N GLN A 152 1.33 6.04 -14.81
CA GLN A 152 2.70 5.68 -14.48
C GLN A 152 3.62 6.81 -14.93
N GLU A 153 4.46 7.30 -14.01
CA GLU A 153 5.49 8.27 -14.35
C GLU A 153 6.77 7.51 -14.74
N GLU A 154 7.55 8.06 -15.68
CA GLU A 154 8.88 7.53 -15.97
C GLU A 154 9.72 7.50 -14.69
N LEU A 155 10.26 6.33 -14.37
CA LEU A 155 11.23 6.17 -13.28
C LEU A 155 12.51 6.94 -13.62
N ARG A 156 12.65 8.17 -13.13
CA ARG A 156 13.91 8.90 -13.16
C ARG A 156 14.83 8.34 -12.09
N PHE A 157 15.67 7.38 -12.44
CA PHE A 157 16.77 6.96 -11.59
C PHE A 157 17.80 8.10 -11.54
N ILE A 158 17.86 8.82 -10.42
CA ILE A 158 19.02 9.65 -10.11
C ILE A 158 20.04 8.70 -9.49
N VAL A 159 21.06 8.33 -10.27
CA VAL A 159 22.26 7.68 -9.72
C VAL A 159 22.95 8.74 -8.87
N LEU A 160 23.00 8.54 -7.56
CA LEU A 160 23.88 9.32 -6.69
C LEU A 160 25.27 8.71 -6.82
N GLU A 161 26.19 9.43 -7.46
CA GLU A 161 27.63 9.18 -7.41
C GLU A 161 28.20 9.50 -6.02
#